data_AF-A0A518AJR2-F1
#
_entry.id   AF-A0A518AJR2-F1
#
_cell.length_a   1.000
_cell.length_b   1.000
_cell.length_c   1.000
_cell.angle_alpha   90.00
_cell.angle_beta   90.00
_cell.angle_gamma   90.00
#
_symmetry.space_group_name_H-M   'P 1'
#
loop_
_entity.id
_entity.type
_entity.pdbx_description
1 polymer ?
#
loop_
_entity_poly.entity_id
_entity_poly.type
_entity_poly.pdbx_seq_one_letter_code
_entity_poly.pdbx_strand_id
1 'polypeptide(L)'
;MSGCQESIRDRLVGEWVGQPDTAAAAAERVAKRQESQDSEKATGNGMPVQDATNKLEQTDLEGHEVTIRLQFKGDKTVHMSLGDNSEPREGHWRVLTLLPPDGAEIEITLDASEASEADDQTATKKAGEKRRFIVDFQQDGEKPGFTLVEKNSDPKFGRLYFEKKQ
;
A
#
# COMPACT_ATOMS: atom_id res chain seq x y z
N MET A 1 -3.80 -13.41 28.18
CA MET A 1 -3.00 -12.21 27.95
C MET A 1 -3.75 -11.39 26.92
N SER A 2 -4.30 -10.23 27.30
CA SER A 2 -5.04 -9.38 26.36
C SER A 2 -4.03 -8.72 25.42
N GLY A 3 -3.82 -9.32 24.26
CA GLY A 3 -3.06 -8.70 23.19
C GLY A 3 -3.82 -7.46 22.74
N CYS A 4 -3.26 -6.28 22.98
CA CYS A 4 -3.72 -5.06 22.33
C CYS A 4 -3.56 -5.28 20.82
N GLN A 5 -4.67 -5.55 20.14
CA GLN A 5 -4.70 -5.61 18.69
C GLN A 5 -4.40 -4.19 18.20
N GLU A 6 -3.19 -3.97 17.69
CA GLU A 6 -2.76 -2.68 17.16
C GLU A 6 -3.68 -2.29 15.99
N SER A 7 -4.18 -1.06 15.97
CA SER A 7 -5.10 -0.65 14.92
C SER A 7 -4.36 -0.53 13.57
N ILE A 8 -5.05 -0.74 12.45
CA ILE A 8 -4.47 -0.54 11.11
C ILE A 8 -3.83 0.85 10.97
N ARG A 9 -4.37 1.86 11.66
CA ARG A 9 -3.78 3.20 11.66
C ARG A 9 -2.41 3.21 12.32
N ASP A 10 -2.30 2.63 13.51
CA ASP A 10 -1.04 2.59 14.26
C ASP A 10 0.03 1.82 13.47
N ARG A 11 -0.38 0.74 12.79
CA ARG A 11 0.50 -0.03 11.91
C ARG A 11 1.01 0.76 10.72
N LEU A 12 0.18 1.64 10.11
CA LEU A 12 0.59 2.48 8.99
C LEU A 12 1.52 3.63 9.43
N VAL A 13 1.40 4.13 10.67
CA VAL A 13 2.21 5.27 11.12
C VAL A 13 3.71 4.95 11.07
N GLY A 14 4.46 5.85 10.45
CA GLY A 14 5.90 5.72 10.23
C GLY A 14 6.32 6.02 8.79
N GLU A 15 7.60 5.83 8.52
CA GLU A 15 8.21 5.98 7.20
C GLU A 15 8.28 4.64 6.46
N TRP A 16 7.92 4.68 5.19
CA TRP A 16 7.83 3.53 4.31
C TRP A 16 8.50 3.83 2.98
N VAL A 17 9.21 2.84 2.46
CA VAL A 17 9.84 2.91 1.14
C VAL A 17 9.17 1.86 0.25
N GLY A 18 8.53 2.34 -0.80
CA GLY A 18 7.77 1.57 -1.78
C GLY A 18 8.53 1.37 -3.07
N GLN A 19 8.51 0.15 -3.59
CA GLN A 19 9.05 -0.22 -4.89
C GLN A 19 8.03 -1.07 -5.67
N PRO A 20 8.12 -1.14 -7.01
CA PRO A 20 7.31 -2.07 -7.79
C PRO A 20 7.35 -3.48 -7.21
N ASP A 21 6.16 -4.01 -6.91
CA ASP A 21 6.02 -5.37 -6.42
C ASP A 21 6.06 -6.34 -7.61
N THR A 22 7.25 -6.87 -7.87
CA THR A 22 7.51 -7.79 -8.98
C THR A 22 6.66 -9.05 -8.93
N ALA A 23 6.32 -9.59 -10.09
CA ALA A 23 5.57 -10.85 -10.19
C ALA A 23 6.25 -12.00 -9.40
N ALA A 24 7.58 -12.05 -9.42
CA ALA A 24 8.37 -13.05 -8.68
C ALA A 24 8.28 -12.84 -7.15
N ALA A 25 8.47 -11.61 -6.66
CA ALA A 25 8.41 -11.32 -5.24
C ALA A 25 7.00 -11.54 -4.65
N ALA A 26 5.97 -11.19 -5.42
CA ALA A 26 4.60 -11.47 -5.04
C ALA A 26 4.28 -12.96 -5.03
N ALA A 27 4.76 -13.73 -6.01
CA ALA A 27 4.58 -15.17 -6.05
C ALA A 27 5.25 -15.86 -4.83
N GLU A 28 6.46 -15.42 -4.47
CA GLU A 28 7.17 -15.92 -3.29
C GLU A 28 6.39 -15.65 -1.99
N ARG A 29 5.80 -14.45 -1.85
CA ARG A 29 4.96 -14.12 -0.70
C ARG A 29 3.68 -14.95 -0.62
N VAL A 30 3.03 -15.18 -1.76
CA VAL A 30 1.83 -16.05 -1.80
C VAL A 30 2.20 -17.48 -1.40
N ALA A 31 3.33 -18.01 -1.88
CA ALA A 31 3.81 -19.33 -1.50
C ALA A 31 4.10 -19.43 0.00
N LYS A 32 4.82 -18.45 0.58
CA LYS A 32 5.11 -18.38 2.02
C LYS A 32 3.84 -18.31 2.89
N ARG A 33 2.82 -17.56 2.45
CA ARG A 33 1.50 -17.51 3.10
C ARG A 33 0.82 -18.88 3.12
N GLN A 34 0.86 -19.62 2.01
CA GLN A 34 0.29 -20.96 1.93
C GLN A 34 1.02 -21.96 2.85
N GLU A 35 2.35 -21.96 2.86
CA GLU A 35 3.16 -22.81 3.74
C GLU A 35 2.87 -22.58 5.23
N SER A 36 2.68 -21.31 5.61
CA SER A 36 2.36 -20.92 6.99
C SER A 36 0.94 -21.36 7.38
N GLN A 37 -0.03 -21.26 6.46
CA GLN A 37 -1.40 -21.73 6.69
C GLN A 37 -1.54 -23.25 6.72
N ASP A 38 -0.78 -23.98 5.90
CA ASP A 38 -0.77 -25.45 5.89
C ASP A 38 -0.14 -26.02 7.18
N SER A 39 0.81 -25.29 7.78
CA SER A 39 1.39 -25.64 9.07
C SER A 39 0.40 -25.51 10.24
N GLU A 40 -0.59 -24.60 10.14
CA GLU A 40 -1.68 -24.47 11.12
C GLU A 40 -2.90 -25.39 10.83
N LYS A 41 -3.03 -25.91 9.60
CA LYS A 41 -4.16 -26.76 9.16
C LYS A 41 -3.93 -28.27 9.28
N ALA A 42 -2.98 -28.74 10.08
CA ALA A 42 -2.79 -30.17 10.35
C ALA A 42 -3.93 -30.84 11.18
N THR A 43 -5.00 -30.11 11.51
CA THR A 43 -6.22 -30.66 12.13
C THR A 43 -7.48 -30.10 11.47
N GLY A 44 -7.88 -30.68 10.34
CA GLY A 44 -9.24 -30.50 9.83
C GLY A 44 -9.34 -30.53 8.31
N ASN A 45 -10.03 -31.57 7.79
CA ASN A 45 -10.43 -31.76 6.40
C ASN A 45 -10.80 -30.45 5.69
N GLY A 46 -9.88 -29.91 4.88
CA GLY A 46 -10.08 -28.71 4.06
C GLY A 46 -10.10 -29.07 2.59
N MET A 47 -11.19 -28.70 1.90
CA MET A 47 -11.32 -28.76 0.44
C MET A 47 -10.15 -28.07 -0.28
N PRO A 48 -9.80 -28.49 -1.51
CA PRO A 48 -8.72 -27.88 -2.28
C PRO A 48 -9.05 -26.42 -2.59
N VAL A 49 -8.18 -25.51 -2.16
CA VAL A 49 -8.18 -24.10 -2.59
C VAL A 49 -7.69 -24.07 -4.04
N GLN A 50 -8.61 -24.26 -4.98
CA GLN A 50 -8.39 -23.90 -6.38
C GLN A 50 -8.50 -22.38 -6.50
N ASP A 51 -7.37 -21.67 -6.41
CA ASP A 51 -7.11 -20.42 -7.15
C ASP A 51 -5.77 -19.79 -6.68
N ALA A 52 -4.65 -20.20 -7.28
CA ALA A 52 -3.38 -19.48 -7.10
C ALA A 52 -2.35 -19.69 -8.24
N THR A 53 -2.78 -20.11 -9.42
CA THR A 53 -1.92 -20.16 -10.62
C THR A 53 -2.44 -19.24 -11.73
N ASN A 54 -3.03 -18.10 -11.36
CA ASN A 54 -2.93 -16.94 -12.26
C ASN A 54 -1.47 -16.51 -12.24
N LYS A 55 -0.74 -16.92 -13.29
CA LYS A 55 0.60 -16.45 -13.58
C LYS A 55 0.57 -14.93 -13.46
N LEU A 56 1.16 -14.39 -12.39
CA LEU A 56 1.26 -12.95 -12.19
C LEU A 56 2.01 -12.39 -13.40
N GLU A 57 1.29 -11.72 -14.28
CA GLU A 57 1.88 -11.10 -15.47
C GLU A 57 2.74 -9.92 -15.01
N GLN A 58 3.85 -9.70 -15.71
CA GLN A 58 4.71 -8.56 -15.45
C GLN A 58 3.92 -7.27 -15.65
N THR A 59 3.96 -6.40 -14.64
CA THR A 59 3.24 -5.13 -14.64
C THR A 59 4.09 -4.00 -15.23
N ASP A 60 3.45 -2.93 -15.71
CA ASP A 60 4.12 -1.77 -16.30
C ASP A 60 5.10 -1.14 -15.28
N LEU A 61 4.72 -1.08 -14.00
CA LEU A 61 5.59 -0.58 -12.93
C LEU A 61 6.90 -1.39 -12.79
N GLU A 62 6.91 -2.68 -13.11
CA GLU A 62 8.14 -3.50 -13.06
C GLU A 62 9.16 -3.08 -14.14
N GLY A 63 8.72 -2.38 -15.19
CA GLY A 63 9.58 -1.84 -16.23
C GLY A 63 10.28 -0.52 -15.85
N HIS A 64 9.98 0.04 -14.68
CA HIS A 64 10.46 1.35 -14.26
C HIS A 64 11.17 1.30 -12.90
N GLU A 65 12.29 2.00 -12.76
CA GLU A 65 12.96 2.20 -11.48
C GLU A 65 12.21 3.27 -10.67
N VAL A 66 11.07 2.89 -10.11
CA VAL A 66 10.25 3.76 -9.25
C VAL A 66 10.55 3.46 -7.79
N THR A 67 10.81 4.50 -7.02
CA THR A 67 10.82 4.42 -5.56
C THR A 67 9.91 5.51 -5.02
N ILE A 68 8.96 5.14 -4.17
CA ILE A 68 8.05 6.06 -3.49
C ILE A 68 8.39 6.06 -2.01
N ARG A 69 8.44 7.22 -1.37
CA ARG A 69 8.52 7.33 0.08
C ARG A 69 7.18 7.83 0.61
N LEU A 70 6.64 7.13 1.60
CA LEU A 70 5.44 7.55 2.32
C LEU A 70 5.76 7.71 3.80
N GLN A 71 5.37 8.83 4.39
CA GLN A 71 5.41 9.02 5.84
C GLN A 71 3.99 9.29 6.33
N PHE A 72 3.37 8.28 6.94
CA PHE A 72 2.07 8.45 7.59
C PHE A 72 2.28 8.95 9.02
N LYS A 73 1.67 10.08 9.35
CA LYS A 73 1.71 10.70 10.68
C LYS A 73 0.43 10.41 11.45
N GLY A 74 0.55 10.39 12.79
CA GLY A 74 -0.56 10.07 13.69
C GLY A 74 -1.71 11.09 13.70
N ASP A 75 -1.47 12.29 13.18
CA ASP A 75 -2.45 13.37 12.99
C ASP A 75 -3.26 13.26 11.69
N LYS A 76 -3.11 12.16 10.93
CA LYS A 76 -3.71 11.90 9.61
C LYS A 76 -3.07 12.67 8.46
N THR A 77 -1.90 13.23 8.67
CA THR A 77 -1.06 13.79 7.61
C THR A 77 -0.27 12.69 6.93
N VAL A 78 -0.05 12.81 5.62
CA VAL A 78 0.86 11.96 4.86
C VAL A 78 1.81 12.81 4.03
N HIS A 79 3.10 12.49 4.09
CA HIS A 79 4.11 13.04 3.20
C HIS A 79 4.47 12.01 2.15
N MET A 80 4.44 12.39 0.87
CA MET A 80 4.76 11.52 -0.25
C MET A 80 5.87 12.14 -1.10
N SER A 81 6.94 11.41 -1.36
CA SER A 81 8.01 11.85 -2.25
C SER A 81 8.42 10.74 -3.22
N LEU A 82 9.04 11.13 -4.33
CA LEU A 82 9.80 10.21 -5.17
C LEU A 82 11.16 9.91 -4.51
N GLY A 83 11.77 8.80 -4.89
CA GLY A 83 13.03 8.30 -4.33
C GLY A 83 14.26 9.11 -4.69
N ASP A 84 14.12 10.07 -5.61
CA ASP A 84 15.15 10.99 -6.11
C ASP A 84 15.41 12.21 -5.18
N ASN A 85 14.87 12.19 -3.96
CA ASN A 85 14.86 13.31 -3.02
C ASN A 85 14.05 14.52 -3.51
N SER A 86 13.06 14.33 -4.40
CA SER A 86 12.06 15.34 -4.70
C SER A 86 11.44 15.91 -3.42
N GLU A 87 11.06 17.18 -3.43
CA GLU A 87 10.32 17.78 -2.31
C GLU A 87 9.04 16.97 -2.02
N PRO A 88 8.83 16.56 -0.75
CA PRO A 88 7.66 15.77 -0.40
C PRO A 88 6.38 16.60 -0.58
N ARG A 89 5.38 16.01 -1.24
CA ARG A 89 4.02 16.54 -1.27
C ARG A 89 3.31 16.17 0.02
N GLU A 90 2.70 17.15 0.64
CA GLU A 90 1.83 16.95 1.80
C GLU A 90 0.41 16.61 1.36
N GLY A 91 -0.28 15.85 2.20
CA GLY A 91 -1.68 15.55 2.06
C GLY A 91 -2.25 14.94 3.32
N HIS A 92 -3.49 14.49 3.20
CA HIS A 92 -4.25 13.89 4.28
C HIS A 92 -4.65 12.47 3.91
N TRP A 93 -4.71 11.59 4.90
CA TRP A 93 -5.12 10.20 4.68
C TRP A 93 -6.19 9.76 5.67
N ARG A 94 -6.98 8.76 5.27
CA ARG A 94 -7.94 8.12 6.15
C ARG A 94 -8.21 6.68 5.73
N VAL A 95 -8.49 5.84 6.72
CA VAL A 95 -9.05 4.50 6.51
C VAL A 95 -10.54 4.65 6.20
N LEU A 96 -10.97 4.09 5.06
CA LEU A 96 -12.36 4.05 4.63
C LEU A 96 -13.06 2.79 5.11
N THR A 97 -12.42 1.62 4.96
CA THR A 97 -13.01 0.32 5.27
C THR A 97 -11.92 -0.68 5.63
N LEU A 98 -12.19 -1.58 6.57
CA LEU A 98 -11.30 -2.69 6.93
C LEU A 98 -11.61 -3.90 6.03
N LEU A 99 -10.57 -4.57 5.55
CA LEU A 99 -10.67 -5.72 4.66
C LEU A 99 -10.04 -6.95 5.34
N PRO A 100 -10.80 -8.03 5.58
CA PRO A 100 -10.23 -9.28 6.11
C PRO A 100 -9.30 -9.96 5.08
N PRO A 101 -8.27 -10.71 5.52
CA PRO A 101 -7.89 -10.97 6.92
C PRO A 101 -7.06 -9.86 7.56
N ASP A 102 -6.28 -9.10 6.77
CA ASP A 102 -5.37 -8.09 7.32
C ASP A 102 -5.08 -6.93 6.36
N GLY A 103 -6.14 -6.26 5.90
CA GLY A 103 -6.04 -5.15 4.96
C GLY A 103 -7.03 -4.02 5.24
N ALA A 104 -6.94 -2.97 4.43
CA ALA A 104 -7.85 -1.84 4.47
C ALA A 104 -7.93 -1.11 3.14
N GLU A 105 -9.07 -0.47 2.89
CA GLU A 105 -9.18 0.58 1.89
C GLU A 105 -8.84 1.93 2.56
N ILE A 106 -7.89 2.66 1.98
CA ILE A 106 -7.52 4.01 2.40
C ILE A 106 -7.79 5.02 1.29
N GLU A 107 -7.93 6.28 1.67
CA GLU A 107 -7.97 7.42 0.76
C GLU A 107 -6.84 8.38 1.12
N ILE A 108 -6.08 8.81 0.12
CA ILE A 108 -5.08 9.87 0.22
C ILE A 108 -5.57 11.06 -0.59
N THR A 109 -5.57 12.23 0.03
CA THR A 109 -5.87 13.52 -0.61
C THR A 109 -4.60 14.36 -0.57
N LEU A 110 -3.94 14.55 -1.71
CA LEU A 110 -2.77 15.42 -1.79
C LEU A 110 -3.21 16.87 -1.88
N ASP A 111 -2.53 17.74 -1.16
CA ASP A 111 -2.81 19.16 -1.23
C ASP A 111 -2.44 19.69 -2.63
N ALA A 112 -3.23 20.65 -3.12
CA ALA A 112 -2.95 21.28 -4.41
C ALA A 112 -1.64 22.06 -4.28
N SER A 113 -0.62 21.68 -5.05
CA SER A 113 0.62 22.46 -5.10
C SER A 113 0.28 23.85 -5.65
N GLU A 114 0.70 24.91 -4.96
CA GLU A 114 0.51 26.31 -5.38
C GLU A 114 1.33 26.70 -6.64
N ALA A 115 1.91 25.73 -7.35
CA ALA A 115 2.72 25.94 -8.55
C ALA A 115 1.87 26.16 -9.82
N SER A 116 0.94 27.11 -9.78
CA SER A 116 0.35 27.69 -10.99
C SER A 116 0.24 29.19 -10.79
N GLU A 117 1.37 29.88 -10.95
CA GLU A 117 1.39 31.30 -11.30
C GLU A 117 0.73 31.46 -12.69
N ALA A 118 -0.60 31.51 -12.70
CA ALA A 118 -1.38 31.98 -13.83
C ALA A 118 -2.59 32.71 -13.26
N ASP A 119 -2.34 33.98 -12.97
CA ASP A 119 -3.24 35.13 -13.08
C ASP A 119 -4.72 34.77 -13.41
N ASP A 120 -5.52 34.48 -12.39
CA ASP A 120 -6.95 34.76 -12.46
C ASP A 120 -7.60 34.84 -11.07
N GLN A 121 -8.36 35.89 -10.85
CA GLN A 121 -8.99 36.27 -9.57
C GLN A 121 -10.24 35.42 -9.26
N THR A 122 -10.15 34.10 -9.42
CA THR A 122 -11.17 33.15 -8.98
C THR A 122 -10.51 31.96 -8.30
N ALA A 123 -9.89 32.22 -7.15
CA ALA A 123 -9.33 31.19 -6.26
C ALA A 123 -10.45 30.34 -5.61
N THR A 124 -11.15 29.57 -6.45
CA THR A 124 -11.87 28.39 -6.01
C THR A 124 -10.81 27.42 -5.54
N LYS A 125 -10.69 27.20 -4.22
CA LYS A 125 -9.77 26.21 -3.63
C LYS A 125 -9.82 24.94 -4.48
N LYS A 126 -8.79 24.69 -5.31
CA LYS A 126 -8.74 23.49 -6.14
C LYS A 126 -8.76 22.32 -5.16
N ALA A 127 -9.81 21.51 -5.22
CA ALA A 127 -9.92 20.34 -4.38
C ALA A 127 -8.69 19.45 -4.64
N GLY A 128 -7.98 19.08 -3.57
CA GLY A 128 -6.80 18.22 -3.66
C GLY A 128 -7.09 16.93 -4.43
N GLU A 129 -6.06 16.37 -5.06
CA GLU A 129 -6.16 15.13 -5.81
C GLU A 129 -6.45 13.97 -4.85
N LYS A 130 -7.61 13.32 -5.03
CA LYS A 130 -8.05 12.20 -4.18
C LYS A 130 -7.83 10.87 -4.88
N ARG A 131 -7.10 9.97 -4.23
CA ARG A 131 -6.87 8.60 -4.69
C ARG A 131 -7.20 7.61 -3.61
N ARG A 132 -7.69 6.43 -4.02
CA ARG A 132 -8.05 5.35 -3.11
C ARG A 132 -7.15 4.17 -3.34
N PHE A 133 -6.76 3.52 -2.26
CA PHE A 133 -5.82 2.42 -2.31
C PHE A 133 -6.30 1.26 -1.44
N ILE A 134 -6.00 0.05 -1.89
CA ILE A 134 -6.09 -1.16 -1.08
C ILE A 134 -4.71 -1.41 -0.47
N VAL A 135 -4.68 -1.53 0.86
CA VAL A 135 -3.53 -1.92 1.66
C VAL A 135 -3.72 -3.38 2.08
N ASP A 136 -2.74 -4.23 1.82
CA ASP A 136 -2.68 -5.62 2.32
C ASP A 136 -1.36 -5.80 3.10
N PHE A 137 -1.47 -6.00 4.41
CA PHE A 137 -0.31 -6.20 5.26
C PHE A 137 0.23 -7.63 5.15
N GLN A 138 1.55 -7.73 5.06
CA GLN A 138 2.23 -9.02 5.10
C GLN A 138 2.59 -9.32 6.56
N GLN A 139 2.12 -10.46 7.08
CA GLN A 139 2.44 -10.91 8.45
C GLN A 139 3.63 -11.88 8.49
N ASP A 140 4.14 -12.30 7.33
CA ASP A 140 5.00 -13.50 7.21
C ASP A 140 6.50 -13.18 7.07
N GLY A 141 6.93 -11.97 7.45
CA GLY A 141 8.32 -11.51 7.31
C GLY A 141 8.92 -10.96 8.61
N GLU A 142 10.25 -11.00 8.73
CA GLU A 142 10.98 -10.39 9.86
C GLU A 142 10.76 -8.86 9.97
N LYS A 143 10.31 -8.21 8.89
CA LYS A 143 10.07 -6.77 8.83
C LYS A 143 8.61 -6.47 8.47
N PRO A 144 8.00 -5.45 9.11
CA PRO A 144 6.67 -4.97 8.72
C PRO A 144 6.68 -4.49 7.26
N GLY A 145 5.72 -4.98 6.48
CA GLY A 145 5.54 -4.60 5.09
C GLY A 145 4.07 -4.64 4.67
N PHE A 146 3.73 -3.90 3.63
CA PHE A 146 2.41 -3.96 3.02
C PHE A 146 2.49 -3.72 1.51
N THR A 147 1.51 -4.24 0.78
CA THR A 147 1.30 -3.86 -0.62
C THR A 147 0.25 -2.75 -0.71
N LEU A 148 0.46 -1.84 -1.66
CA LEU A 148 -0.46 -0.76 -1.98
C LEU A 148 -0.88 -0.89 -3.44
N VAL A 149 -2.19 -0.95 -3.68
CA VAL A 149 -2.78 -1.04 -5.02
C VAL A 149 -3.80 0.07 -5.18
N GLU A 150 -3.71 0.85 -6.26
CA GLU A 150 -4.71 1.88 -6.55
C GLU A 150 -6.06 1.23 -6.89
N LYS A 151 -7.14 1.69 -6.25
CA LYS A 151 -8.47 1.11 -6.45
C LYS A 151 -9.01 1.57 -7.80
N ASN A 152 -9.52 0.61 -8.58
CA ASN A 152 -10.01 0.79 -9.94
C ASN A 152 -8.91 1.18 -10.96
N SER A 153 -7.62 1.04 -10.63
CA SER A 153 -6.57 1.16 -11.63
C SER A 153 -6.56 -0.06 -12.56
N ASP A 154 -5.97 0.09 -13.74
CA ASP A 154 -5.68 -1.04 -14.61
C ASP A 154 -4.78 -2.04 -13.86
N PRO A 155 -5.14 -3.34 -13.77
CA PRO A 155 -4.29 -4.36 -13.17
C PRO A 155 -2.87 -4.42 -13.76
N LYS A 156 -2.70 -4.01 -15.03
CA LYS A 156 -1.40 -3.93 -15.69
C LYS A 156 -0.51 -2.82 -15.14
N PHE A 157 -1.08 -1.78 -14.54
CA PHE A 157 -0.30 -0.73 -13.90
C PHE A 157 0.60 -1.33 -12.81
N GLY A 158 0.03 -2.24 -12.02
CA GLY A 158 0.74 -3.00 -11.00
C GLY A 158 0.52 -2.49 -9.60
N ARG A 159 1.48 -2.81 -8.72
CA ARG A 159 1.39 -2.66 -7.27
C ARG A 159 2.73 -2.23 -6.71
N LEU A 160 2.70 -1.55 -5.57
CA LEU A 160 3.90 -1.18 -4.84
C LEU A 160 3.98 -1.99 -3.55
N TYR A 161 5.16 -2.52 -3.25
CA TYR A 161 5.45 -3.13 -1.97
C TYR A 161 6.25 -2.14 -1.13
N PHE A 162 5.77 -1.86 0.08
CA PHE A 162 6.35 -0.94 1.02
C PHE A 162 6.97 -1.67 2.20
N GLU A 163 8.21 -1.32 2.51
CA GLU A 163 8.91 -1.77 3.71
C GLU A 163 9.08 -0.61 4.68
N LYS A 164 8.99 -0.90 5.99
CA LYS A 164 9.22 0.11 7.02
C LYS A 164 10.68 0.51 7.03
N LYS A 165 10.95 1.81 6.92
CA LYS A 165 12.30 2.35 7.03
C LYS A 165 12.76 2.25 8.49
N GLN A 166 13.94 1.66 8.69
CA GLN A 166 14.59 1.55 10.01
C GLN A 166 15.10 2.90 10.50
#